data_AF-A0A225UK39-F1
#
_entry.id   AF-A0A225UK39-F1
#
_cell.length_a   1.000
_cell.length_b   1.000
_cell.length_c   1.000
_cell.angle_alpha   90.00
_cell.angle_beta   90.00
_cell.angle_gamma   90.00
#
_symmetry.space_group_name_H-M   'P 1'
#
loop_
_entity.id
_entity.type
_entity.pdbx_description
1 polymer ?
#
loop_
_entity_poly.entity_id
_entity_poly.type
_entity_poly.pdbx_seq_one_letter_code
_entity_poly.pdbx_strand_id
1 'polypeptide(L)'
;ILLGRTNEELSMLKSTYYYIFNKDLTWLMRSELSGDYREVILLALERLQVTYDPEIHTYAKAKADAIKLYDAGEGRWGTDETTFIRILFSSPREHLVLVNDIYKKKYVSDLEEAIRGEFSGYATESLVFYVRLALEPEEVIADHFERMLKGLGTDEKGLSAAVIRYHWMQPQVEQLYEKRFGRSLEERIRTDTDANYGDLLVTLLHIPTDGSDECSVSSNGSVKEPECES
;
A
#
# COMPACT_ATOMS: atom_id res chain seq x y z
N ILE A 1 -2.03 8.37 4.24
CA ILE A 1 -1.58 9.59 3.51
C ILE A 1 -0.32 9.32 2.69
N LEU A 2 0.85 9.09 3.27
CA LEU A 2 2.07 8.97 2.43
C LEU A 2 2.16 7.64 1.68
N LEU A 3 1.95 6.53 2.38
CA LEU A 3 2.03 5.19 1.79
C LEU A 3 0.87 4.94 0.84
N GLY A 4 1.19 4.41 -0.34
CA GLY A 4 0.26 4.20 -1.44
C GLY A 4 0.16 5.36 -2.44
N ARG A 5 0.82 6.51 -2.20
CA ARG A 5 0.94 7.62 -3.18
C ARG A 5 2.02 7.35 -4.23
N THR A 6 1.82 7.83 -5.46
CA THR A 6 2.85 7.79 -6.50
C THR A 6 3.96 8.79 -6.23
N ASN A 7 5.09 8.67 -6.94
CA ASN A 7 6.17 9.65 -6.90
C ASN A 7 5.70 11.06 -7.31
N GLU A 8 4.84 11.18 -8.33
CA GLU A 8 4.25 12.46 -8.75
C GLU A 8 3.36 13.05 -7.64
N GLU A 9 2.48 12.23 -7.06
CA GLU A 9 1.59 12.65 -5.97
C GLU A 9 2.36 13.12 -4.73
N LEU A 10 3.44 12.44 -4.37
CA LEU A 10 4.33 12.85 -3.29
C LEU A 10 5.07 14.15 -3.63
N SER A 11 5.44 14.35 -4.89
CA SER A 11 6.05 15.61 -5.34
C SER A 11 5.09 16.78 -5.22
N MET A 12 3.84 16.59 -5.67
CA MET A 12 2.77 17.58 -5.51
C MET A 12 2.50 17.86 -4.03
N LEU A 13 2.39 16.81 -3.21
CA LEU A 13 2.16 16.94 -1.79
C LEU A 13 3.25 17.78 -1.11
N LYS A 14 4.54 17.48 -1.36
CA LYS A 14 5.67 18.24 -0.80
C LYS A 14 5.64 19.71 -1.24
N SER A 15 5.41 19.95 -2.52
CA SER A 15 5.40 21.30 -3.10
C SER A 15 4.23 22.15 -2.57
N THR A 16 3.03 21.58 -2.54
CA THR A 16 1.84 22.25 -2.00
C THR A 16 1.96 22.51 -0.50
N TYR A 17 2.52 21.56 0.26
CA TYR A 17 2.77 21.76 1.69
C TYR A 17 3.71 22.95 1.94
N TYR A 18 4.81 23.03 1.18
CA TYR A 18 5.74 24.15 1.26
C TYR A 18 5.05 25.47 0.87
N TYR A 19 4.27 25.48 -0.20
CA TYR A 19 3.55 26.68 -0.65
C TYR A 19 2.57 27.22 0.42
N ILE A 20 1.78 26.35 1.05
CA ILE A 20 0.77 26.75 2.03
C ILE A 20 1.38 27.14 3.38
N PHE A 21 2.37 26.37 3.85
CA PHE A 21 2.87 26.49 5.22
C PHE A 21 4.27 27.10 5.33
N ASN A 22 4.95 27.34 4.21
CA ASN A 22 6.35 27.77 4.14
C ASN A 22 7.29 26.91 5.00
N LYS A 23 7.06 25.58 4.98
CA LYS A 23 7.81 24.59 5.75
C LYS A 23 8.17 23.40 4.87
N ASP A 24 9.41 22.94 4.96
CA ASP A 24 9.83 21.70 4.28
C ASP A 24 9.24 20.48 4.99
N LEU A 25 8.45 19.70 4.26
CA LEU A 25 7.75 18.55 4.83
C LEU A 25 8.72 17.46 5.30
N THR A 26 9.81 17.21 4.57
CA THR A 26 10.78 16.18 4.94
C THR A 26 11.51 16.55 6.22
N TRP A 27 11.91 17.81 6.37
CA TRP A 27 12.51 18.34 7.58
C TRP A 27 11.54 18.28 8.76
N LEU A 28 10.28 18.68 8.56
CA LEU A 28 9.25 18.60 9.60
C LEU A 28 9.04 17.15 10.07
N MET A 29 8.85 16.20 9.14
CA MET A 29 8.68 14.80 9.53
C MET A 29 9.92 14.25 10.25
N ARG A 30 11.12 14.71 9.87
CA ARG A 30 12.36 14.33 10.57
C ARG A 30 12.41 14.85 12.00
N SER A 31 11.93 16.06 12.27
CA SER A 31 11.93 16.64 13.62
C SER A 31 10.83 16.11 14.53
N GLU A 32 9.67 15.79 13.96
CA GLU A 32 8.49 15.36 14.72
C GLU A 32 8.45 13.85 15.00
N LEU A 33 9.15 13.04 14.20
CA LEU A 33 9.12 11.58 14.31
C LEU A 33 10.42 11.02 14.90
N SER A 34 10.35 9.80 15.41
CA SER A 34 11.49 9.06 15.97
C SER A 34 11.46 7.58 15.59
N GLY A 35 12.60 6.92 15.80
CA GLY A 35 12.75 5.47 15.58
C GLY A 35 12.44 5.05 14.15
N ASP A 36 12.05 3.79 13.99
CA ASP A 36 11.80 3.16 12.68
C ASP A 36 10.64 3.84 11.95
N TYR A 37 9.66 4.37 12.70
CA TYR A 37 8.56 5.10 12.08
C TYR A 37 9.05 6.35 11.35
N ARG A 38 10.03 7.08 11.90
CA ARG A 38 10.67 8.18 11.17
C ARG A 38 11.34 7.67 9.91
N GLU A 39 12.08 6.56 9.99
CA GLU A 39 12.79 6.00 8.83
C GLU A 39 11.81 5.62 7.71
N VAL A 40 10.72 4.92 8.04
CA VAL A 40 9.63 4.58 7.12
C VAL A 40 9.09 5.84 6.43
N ILE A 41 8.77 6.89 7.19
CA ILE A 41 8.20 8.11 6.62
C ILE A 41 9.22 8.85 5.75
N LEU A 42 10.49 8.92 6.14
CA LEU A 42 11.52 9.61 5.37
C LEU A 42 11.82 8.88 4.06
N LEU A 43 11.95 7.55 4.08
CA LEU A 43 12.15 6.75 2.87
C LEU A 43 10.95 6.80 1.93
N ALA A 44 9.72 6.87 2.45
CA ALA A 44 8.55 7.10 1.61
C ALA A 44 8.63 8.45 0.88
N LEU A 45 9.07 9.51 1.58
CA LEU A 45 9.24 10.86 1.02
C LEU A 45 10.42 11.01 0.05
N GLU A 46 11.30 10.02 -0.04
CA GLU A 46 12.36 9.93 -1.05
C GLU A 46 11.85 9.53 -2.43
N ARG A 47 10.59 9.05 -2.55
CA ARG A 47 9.96 8.69 -3.83
C ARG A 47 10.73 7.59 -4.56
N LEU A 48 10.92 6.47 -3.86
CA LEU A 48 11.71 5.32 -4.33
C LEU A 48 10.97 4.41 -5.32
N GLN A 49 9.69 4.65 -5.57
CA GLN A 49 8.89 3.78 -6.45
C GLN A 49 9.46 3.80 -7.86
N VAL A 50 9.38 2.64 -8.50
CA VAL A 50 9.75 2.44 -9.90
C VAL A 50 8.59 1.78 -10.63
N THR A 51 8.52 1.99 -11.94
CA THR A 51 7.55 1.30 -12.80
C THR A 51 7.96 -0.17 -12.95
N TYR A 52 6.97 -1.06 -13.05
CA TYR A 52 7.24 -2.45 -13.42
C TYR A 52 7.90 -2.52 -14.80
N ASP A 53 8.87 -3.41 -14.90
CA ASP A 53 9.65 -3.69 -16.10
C ASP A 53 10.05 -5.17 -16.05
N PRO A 54 9.55 -6.02 -16.96
CA PRO A 54 9.82 -7.46 -16.94
C PRO A 54 11.29 -7.83 -17.19
N GLU A 55 12.10 -6.95 -17.79
CA GLU A 55 13.54 -7.18 -18.00
C GLU A 55 14.34 -6.97 -16.72
N ILE A 56 13.86 -6.08 -15.84
CA ILE A 56 14.49 -5.78 -14.54
C ILE A 56 13.91 -6.65 -13.43
N HIS A 57 12.58 -6.72 -13.35
CA HIS A 57 11.80 -7.39 -12.29
C HIS A 57 11.61 -8.88 -12.61
N THR A 58 12.73 -9.53 -12.95
CA THR A 58 12.77 -10.96 -13.28
C THR A 58 12.62 -11.84 -12.04
N TYR A 59 12.33 -13.13 -12.24
CA TYR A 59 12.38 -14.13 -11.18
C TYR A 59 13.72 -14.15 -10.43
N ALA A 60 14.84 -13.99 -11.14
CA ALA A 60 16.17 -13.95 -10.52
C ALA A 60 16.34 -12.74 -9.58
N LYS A 61 15.85 -11.56 -10.00
CA LYS A 61 15.82 -10.36 -9.16
C LYS A 61 14.91 -10.56 -7.94
N ALA A 62 13.70 -11.10 -8.13
CA ALA A 62 12.76 -11.35 -7.04
C ALA A 62 13.33 -12.33 -6.01
N LYS A 63 14.01 -13.39 -6.48
CA LYS A 63 14.74 -14.32 -5.61
C LYS A 63 15.86 -13.63 -4.84
N ALA A 64 16.63 -12.76 -5.50
CA ALA A 64 17.69 -12.00 -4.85
C ALA A 64 17.15 -11.03 -3.80
N ASP A 65 16.02 -10.36 -4.07
CA ASP A 65 15.40 -9.45 -3.11
C ASP A 65 14.76 -10.18 -1.92
N ALA A 66 14.10 -11.33 -2.15
CA ALA A 66 13.61 -12.16 -1.06
C ALA A 66 14.75 -12.62 -0.12
N ILE A 67 15.93 -12.92 -0.68
CA ILE A 67 17.12 -13.21 0.12
C ILE A 67 17.58 -11.99 0.90
N LYS A 68 17.69 -10.83 0.25
CA LYS A 68 18.11 -9.60 0.91
C LYS A 68 17.15 -9.14 2.01
N LEU A 69 15.84 -9.31 1.83
CA LEU A 69 14.84 -9.03 2.84
C LEU A 69 15.04 -9.91 4.07
N TYR A 70 15.25 -11.22 3.86
CA TYR A 70 15.54 -12.14 4.95
C TYR A 70 16.85 -11.78 5.65
N ASP A 71 17.93 -11.55 4.89
CA ASP A 71 19.24 -11.19 5.43
C ASP A 71 19.23 -9.83 6.16
N ALA A 72 18.28 -8.94 5.84
CA ALA A 72 18.06 -7.65 6.48
C ALA A 72 17.08 -7.71 7.67
N GLY A 73 16.36 -8.83 7.86
CA GLY A 73 15.42 -9.03 8.96
C GLY A 73 15.73 -10.34 9.69
N GLU A 74 14.84 -11.32 9.57
CA GLU A 74 14.87 -12.59 10.31
C GLU A 74 16.19 -13.39 10.23
N GLY A 75 17.00 -13.17 9.19
CA GLY A 75 18.30 -13.80 9.00
C GLY A 75 19.43 -13.21 9.84
N ARG A 76 19.16 -12.19 10.67
CA ARG A 76 20.15 -11.54 11.54
C ARG A 76 19.58 -11.19 12.91
N TRP A 77 20.48 -10.76 13.81
CA TRP A 77 20.06 -10.20 15.09
C TRP A 77 19.84 -8.69 14.94
N GLY A 78 18.61 -8.25 15.23
CA GLY A 78 18.13 -6.91 14.92
C GLY A 78 17.82 -6.75 13.43
N THR A 79 17.34 -5.59 13.04
CA THR A 79 16.87 -5.31 11.68
C THR A 79 17.84 -4.36 10.97
N ASP A 80 17.97 -4.47 9.65
CA ASP A 80 18.53 -3.43 8.77
C ASP A 80 17.38 -2.73 8.08
N GLU A 81 16.79 -1.80 8.83
CA GLU A 81 15.52 -1.16 8.53
C GLU A 81 15.60 -0.44 7.18
N THR A 82 16.68 0.30 6.95
CA THR A 82 16.86 1.06 5.71
C THR A 82 16.91 0.13 4.49
N THR A 83 17.64 -0.99 4.54
CA THR A 83 17.68 -1.94 3.42
C THR A 83 16.32 -2.58 3.20
N PHE A 84 15.67 -3.03 4.28
CA PHE A 84 14.38 -3.69 4.24
C PHE A 84 13.31 -2.76 3.61
N ILE A 85 13.17 -1.55 4.15
CA ILE A 85 12.19 -0.56 3.72
C ILE A 85 12.46 -0.11 2.27
N ARG A 86 13.73 0.11 1.90
CA ARG A 86 14.09 0.49 0.52
C ARG A 86 13.67 -0.57 -0.48
N ILE A 87 13.90 -1.85 -0.20
CA ILE A 87 13.46 -2.92 -1.10
C ILE A 87 11.94 -2.90 -1.25
N LEU A 88 11.18 -2.77 -0.17
CA LEU A 88 9.72 -2.69 -0.25
C LEU A 88 9.26 -1.50 -1.10
N PHE A 89 9.79 -0.31 -0.84
CA PHE A 89 9.34 0.93 -1.50
C PHE A 89 9.80 1.05 -2.96
N SER A 90 10.89 0.38 -3.35
CA SER A 90 11.35 0.34 -4.73
C SER A 90 10.86 -0.88 -5.50
N SER A 91 10.00 -1.71 -4.92
CA SER A 91 9.46 -2.89 -5.59
C SER A 91 8.05 -2.59 -6.10
N PRO A 92 7.81 -2.61 -7.42
CA PRO A 92 6.46 -2.49 -7.97
C PRO A 92 5.60 -3.70 -7.57
N ARG A 93 4.28 -3.54 -7.68
CA ARG A 93 3.29 -4.51 -7.19
C ARG A 93 3.59 -5.94 -7.65
N GLU A 94 3.76 -6.14 -8.95
CA GLU A 94 3.99 -7.45 -9.57
C GLU A 94 5.28 -8.09 -9.05
N HIS A 95 6.30 -7.27 -8.82
CA HIS A 95 7.57 -7.72 -8.23
C HIS A 95 7.40 -8.10 -6.76
N LEU A 96 6.68 -7.31 -5.96
CA LEU A 96 6.40 -7.63 -4.55
C LEU A 96 5.60 -8.93 -4.39
N VAL A 97 4.62 -9.18 -5.27
CA VAL A 97 3.87 -10.45 -5.28
C VAL A 97 4.82 -11.61 -5.51
N LEU A 98 5.71 -11.51 -6.51
CA LEU A 98 6.67 -12.56 -6.82
C LEU A 98 7.71 -12.75 -5.70
N VAL A 99 8.20 -11.66 -5.11
CA VAL A 99 9.11 -11.69 -3.96
C VAL A 99 8.43 -12.40 -2.78
N ASN A 100 7.18 -12.06 -2.46
CA ASN A 100 6.44 -12.69 -1.37
C ASN A 100 6.24 -14.20 -1.60
N ASP A 101 5.92 -14.61 -2.83
CA ASP A 101 5.77 -16.03 -3.17
C ASP A 101 7.08 -16.82 -3.06
N ILE A 102 8.21 -16.20 -3.39
CA ILE A 102 9.52 -16.82 -3.21
C ILE A 102 9.89 -16.86 -1.72
N TYR A 103 9.59 -15.78 -0.98
CA TYR A 103 9.86 -15.67 0.45
C TYR A 103 9.15 -16.79 1.22
N LYS A 104 7.82 -16.95 1.01
CA LYS A 104 6.99 -18.03 1.59
C LYS A 104 7.49 -19.45 1.30
N LYS A 105 8.08 -19.67 0.11
CA LYS A 105 8.62 -20.99 -0.27
C LYS A 105 9.96 -21.29 0.39
N LYS A 106 10.73 -20.25 0.74
CA LYS A 106 12.10 -20.38 1.22
C LYS A 106 12.20 -20.28 2.73
N TYR A 107 11.31 -19.53 3.36
CA TYR A 107 11.30 -19.22 4.79
C TYR A 107 9.96 -19.63 5.41
N VAL A 108 9.87 -19.56 6.75
CA VAL A 108 8.69 -20.02 7.50
C VAL A 108 7.58 -18.97 7.51
N SER A 109 7.91 -17.72 7.18
CA SER A 109 7.05 -16.55 7.21
C SER A 109 6.76 -16.04 5.80
N ASP A 110 5.69 -15.25 5.67
CA ASP A 110 5.50 -14.34 4.55
C ASP A 110 6.07 -12.93 4.84
N LEU A 111 5.97 -12.00 3.88
CA LEU A 111 6.49 -10.64 4.07
C LEU A 111 5.75 -9.87 5.18
N GLU A 112 4.45 -10.09 5.37
CA GLU A 112 3.70 -9.43 6.43
C GLU A 112 4.16 -9.92 7.81
N GLU A 113 4.30 -11.23 7.97
CA GLU A 113 4.79 -11.87 9.18
C GLU A 113 6.23 -11.42 9.50
N ALA A 114 7.11 -11.36 8.49
CA ALA A 114 8.47 -10.84 8.64
C ALA A 114 8.44 -9.37 9.13
N ILE A 115 7.61 -8.50 8.54
CA ILE A 115 7.47 -7.11 9.00
C ILE A 115 6.99 -7.04 10.45
N ARG A 116 6.06 -7.90 10.85
CA ARG A 116 5.52 -7.95 12.22
C ARG A 116 6.55 -8.44 13.23
N GLY A 117 7.49 -9.28 12.82
CA GLY A 117 8.60 -9.74 13.66
C GLY A 117 9.71 -8.70 13.83
N GLU A 118 10.00 -7.94 12.78
CA GLU A 118 11.20 -7.09 12.70
C GLU A 118 10.96 -5.62 13.06
N PHE A 119 9.71 -5.14 13.03
CA PHE A 119 9.35 -3.75 13.33
C PHE A 119 8.34 -3.67 14.48
N SER A 120 8.16 -2.47 15.04
CA SER A 120 7.15 -2.24 16.08
C SER A 120 6.29 -0.99 15.84
N GLY A 121 5.13 -0.95 16.51
CA GLY A 121 4.23 0.21 16.55
C GLY A 121 3.81 0.70 15.17
N TYR A 122 3.88 2.03 14.97
CA TYR A 122 3.47 2.66 13.71
C TYR A 122 4.33 2.28 12.51
N ALA A 123 5.58 1.84 12.71
CA ALA A 123 6.41 1.33 11.62
C ALA A 123 5.82 0.04 11.05
N THR A 124 5.48 -0.92 11.92
CA THR A 124 4.81 -2.17 11.55
C THR A 124 3.48 -1.87 10.85
N GLU A 125 2.60 -1.07 11.45
CA GLU A 125 1.30 -0.75 10.86
C GLU A 125 1.42 -0.16 9.45
N SER A 126 2.42 0.71 9.25
CA SER A 126 2.68 1.38 7.99
C SER A 126 3.20 0.42 6.92
N LEU A 127 4.19 -0.40 7.25
CA LEU A 127 4.80 -1.35 6.32
C LEU A 127 3.86 -2.51 5.98
N VAL A 128 3.11 -3.02 6.97
CA VAL A 128 2.04 -4.00 6.74
C VAL A 128 1.00 -3.42 5.79
N PHE A 129 0.52 -2.20 6.04
CA PHE A 129 -0.43 -1.56 5.13
C PHE A 129 0.11 -1.45 3.70
N TYR A 130 1.38 -1.03 3.54
CA TYR A 130 2.02 -0.91 2.23
C TYR A 130 2.15 -2.24 1.49
N VAL A 131 2.63 -3.29 2.17
CA VAL A 131 2.80 -4.61 1.55
C VAL A 131 1.45 -5.23 1.22
N ARG A 132 0.47 -5.18 2.13
CA ARG A 132 -0.88 -5.67 1.85
C ARG A 132 -1.57 -4.88 0.74
N LEU A 133 -1.28 -3.59 0.55
CA LEU A 133 -1.79 -2.82 -0.59
C LEU A 133 -1.27 -3.36 -1.93
N ALA A 134 -0.06 -3.92 -1.96
CA ALA A 134 0.45 -4.60 -3.14
C ALA A 134 -0.16 -6.00 -3.33
N LEU A 135 -0.32 -6.76 -2.25
CA LEU A 135 -0.72 -8.17 -2.31
C LEU A 135 -2.24 -8.38 -2.41
N GLU A 136 -3.03 -7.58 -1.69
CA GLU A 136 -4.47 -7.74 -1.46
C GLU A 136 -5.15 -6.38 -1.23
N PRO A 137 -5.16 -5.50 -2.25
CA PRO A 137 -5.55 -4.11 -2.08
C PRO A 137 -6.99 -3.95 -1.58
N GLU A 138 -7.93 -4.76 -2.06
CA GLU A 138 -9.33 -4.69 -1.63
C GLU A 138 -9.45 -5.03 -0.15
N GLU A 139 -8.75 -6.08 0.32
CA GLU A 139 -8.79 -6.52 1.72
C GLU A 139 -8.19 -5.48 2.66
N VAL A 140 -7.02 -4.94 2.34
CA VAL A 140 -6.38 -3.94 3.21
C VAL A 140 -7.13 -2.62 3.23
N ILE A 141 -7.77 -2.22 2.12
CA ILE A 141 -8.57 -1.00 2.06
C ILE A 141 -9.86 -1.18 2.88
N ALA A 142 -10.53 -2.33 2.78
CA ALA A 142 -11.68 -2.64 3.62
C ALA A 142 -11.32 -2.64 5.11
N ASP A 143 -10.19 -3.24 5.48
CA ASP A 143 -9.65 -3.19 6.84
C ASP A 143 -9.32 -1.77 7.29
N HIS A 144 -8.80 -0.95 6.39
CA HIS A 144 -8.47 0.45 6.68
C HIS A 144 -9.72 1.24 7.02
N PHE A 145 -10.79 1.10 6.23
CA PHE A 145 -12.10 1.70 6.51
C PHE A 145 -12.63 1.25 7.87
N GLU A 146 -12.67 -0.06 8.15
CA GLU A 146 -13.19 -0.54 9.43
C GLU A 146 -12.35 -0.03 10.61
N ARG A 147 -11.02 0.07 10.46
CA ARG A 147 -10.16 0.61 11.52
C ARG A 147 -10.51 2.05 11.91
N MET A 148 -10.92 2.89 10.95
CA MET A 148 -11.28 4.29 11.22
C MET A 148 -12.68 4.46 11.79
N LEU A 149 -13.56 3.48 11.54
CA LEU A 149 -14.97 3.44 11.98
C LEU A 149 -15.16 2.61 13.26
N LYS A 150 -14.12 1.99 13.78
CA LYS A 150 -14.20 1.10 14.95
C LYS A 150 -13.63 1.81 16.17
N GLY A 151 -14.44 1.91 17.22
CA GLY A 151 -14.01 2.42 18.52
C GLY A 151 -15.01 3.38 19.13
N LEU A 152 -14.58 4.12 20.14
CA LEU A 152 -15.34 5.25 20.67
C LEU A 152 -14.99 6.48 19.83
N GLY A 153 -15.88 6.84 18.93
CA GLY A 153 -15.67 7.92 17.95
C GLY A 153 -14.96 7.43 16.69
N THR A 154 -14.79 8.37 15.76
CA THR A 154 -14.42 8.09 14.37
C THR A 154 -13.19 8.91 14.01
N ASP A 155 -12.21 8.30 13.32
CA ASP A 155 -11.12 9.08 12.72
C ASP A 155 -11.64 9.78 11.46
N GLU A 156 -12.37 10.88 11.64
CA GLU A 156 -13.02 11.60 10.55
C GLU A 156 -12.03 12.08 9.49
N LYS A 157 -10.83 12.51 9.90
CA LYS A 157 -9.79 12.98 8.97
C LYS A 157 -9.23 11.83 8.14
N GLY A 158 -8.94 10.70 8.78
CA GLY A 158 -8.53 9.48 8.10
C GLY A 158 -9.61 9.00 7.14
N LEU A 159 -10.86 8.95 7.61
CA LEU A 159 -12.01 8.49 6.84
C LEU A 159 -12.22 9.34 5.58
N SER A 160 -12.28 10.67 5.74
CA SER A 160 -12.34 11.62 4.62
C SER A 160 -11.23 11.38 3.60
N ALA A 161 -9.98 11.24 4.07
CA ALA A 161 -8.84 11.02 3.20
C ALA A 161 -8.90 9.68 2.46
N ALA A 162 -9.40 8.63 3.11
CA ALA A 162 -9.54 7.30 2.51
C ALA A 162 -10.67 7.25 1.48
N VAL A 163 -11.83 7.86 1.77
CA VAL A 163 -12.94 7.98 0.81
C VAL A 163 -12.44 8.64 -0.48
N ILE A 164 -11.78 9.80 -0.36
CA ILE A 164 -11.21 10.50 -1.53
C ILE A 164 -10.09 9.68 -2.20
N ARG A 165 -9.29 8.94 -1.44
CA ARG A 165 -8.16 8.21 -2.01
C ARG A 165 -8.58 6.97 -2.80
N TYR A 166 -9.57 6.25 -2.29
CA TYR A 166 -9.92 4.92 -2.74
C TYR A 166 -11.29 4.87 -3.43
N HIS A 167 -11.91 6.02 -3.76
CA HIS A 167 -13.21 6.05 -4.44
C HIS A 167 -13.21 5.26 -5.77
N TRP A 168 -12.05 5.18 -6.45
CA TRP A 168 -11.90 4.43 -7.70
C TRP A 168 -11.90 2.90 -7.53
N MET A 169 -11.75 2.38 -6.31
CA MET A 169 -11.78 0.94 -5.99
C MET A 169 -13.10 0.49 -5.35
N GLN A 170 -14.09 1.39 -5.26
CA GLN A 170 -15.26 1.17 -4.39
C GLN A 170 -16.11 -0.04 -4.76
N PRO A 171 -16.41 -0.34 -6.05
CA PRO A 171 -17.25 -1.49 -6.36
C PRO A 171 -16.73 -2.81 -5.78
N GLN A 172 -15.41 -3.03 -5.83
CA GLN A 172 -14.77 -4.24 -5.29
C GLN A 172 -14.62 -4.17 -3.77
N VAL A 173 -14.23 -3.01 -3.23
CA VAL A 173 -14.06 -2.81 -1.79
C VAL A 173 -15.39 -2.97 -1.05
N GLU A 174 -16.49 -2.41 -1.54
CA GLU A 174 -17.81 -2.50 -0.90
C GLU A 174 -18.33 -3.94 -0.86
N GLN A 175 -18.23 -4.67 -1.98
CA GLN A 175 -18.64 -6.09 -2.02
C GLN A 175 -17.87 -6.94 -1.01
N LEU A 176 -16.56 -6.74 -0.93
CA LEU A 176 -15.70 -7.45 0.00
C LEU A 176 -15.96 -7.04 1.45
N TYR A 177 -16.15 -5.74 1.69
CA TYR A 177 -16.46 -5.18 3.00
C TYR A 177 -17.76 -5.77 3.55
N GLU A 178 -18.83 -5.80 2.75
CA GLU A 178 -20.12 -6.37 3.15
C GLU A 178 -20.00 -7.87 3.46
N LYS A 179 -19.32 -8.63 2.59
CA LYS A 179 -19.06 -10.06 2.81
C LYS A 179 -18.32 -10.32 4.12
N ARG A 180 -17.37 -9.45 4.48
CA ARG A 180 -16.47 -9.63 5.62
C ARG A 180 -17.07 -9.14 6.94
N PHE A 181 -17.79 -8.03 6.93
CA PHE A 181 -18.29 -7.36 8.14
C PHE A 181 -19.81 -7.47 8.33
N GLY A 182 -20.54 -8.02 7.36
CA GLY A 182 -21.98 -8.30 7.46
C GLY A 182 -22.88 -7.06 7.36
N ARG A 183 -22.33 -5.92 6.90
CA ARG A 183 -23.03 -4.66 6.63
C ARG A 183 -22.29 -3.90 5.55
N SER A 184 -22.99 -3.05 4.78
CA SER A 184 -22.34 -2.27 3.73
C SER A 184 -21.42 -1.19 4.31
N LEU A 185 -20.40 -0.79 3.55
CA LEU A 185 -19.52 0.32 3.93
C LEU A 185 -20.30 1.63 4.03
N GLU A 186 -21.26 1.85 3.14
CA GLU A 186 -22.20 2.97 3.19
C GLU A 186 -22.99 3.03 4.51
N GLU A 187 -23.62 1.92 4.92
CA GLU A 187 -24.33 1.84 6.20
C GLU A 187 -23.38 2.09 7.37
N ARG A 188 -22.17 1.51 7.30
CA ARG A 188 -21.15 1.72 8.31
C ARG A 188 -20.79 3.20 8.45
N ILE A 189 -20.54 3.90 7.35
CA ILE A 189 -20.18 5.32 7.37
C ILE A 189 -21.32 6.13 7.99
N ARG A 190 -22.57 5.94 7.56
CA ARG A 190 -23.70 6.72 8.09
C ARG A 190 -23.99 6.48 9.56
N THR A 191 -23.79 5.26 10.05
CA THR A 191 -24.06 4.92 11.45
C THR A 191 -22.98 5.42 12.41
N ASP A 192 -21.77 5.66 11.91
CA ASP A 192 -20.61 6.04 12.70
C ASP A 192 -20.21 7.52 12.50
N THR A 193 -21.02 8.31 11.80
CA THR A 193 -20.77 9.74 11.54
C THR A 193 -22.04 10.56 11.71
N ASP A 194 -21.87 11.87 11.93
CA ASP A 194 -23.00 12.80 11.96
C ASP A 194 -23.73 12.84 10.61
N ALA A 195 -25.07 12.93 10.64
CA ALA A 195 -25.93 12.74 9.46
C ALA A 195 -25.46 13.47 8.18
N ASN A 196 -25.26 14.79 8.23
CA ASN A 196 -24.85 15.56 7.05
C ASN A 196 -23.43 15.20 6.59
N TYR A 197 -22.54 14.86 7.51
CA TYR A 197 -21.16 14.48 7.19
C TYR A 197 -21.11 13.07 6.59
N GLY A 198 -21.86 12.12 7.14
CA GLY A 198 -22.01 10.77 6.60
C GLY A 198 -22.60 10.76 5.19
N ASP A 199 -23.65 11.55 4.94
CA ASP A 199 -24.24 11.67 3.61
C ASP A 199 -23.26 12.26 2.59
N LEU A 200 -22.45 13.24 3.01
CA LEU A 200 -21.38 13.78 2.16
C LEU A 200 -20.33 12.70 1.84
N LEU A 201 -19.86 11.95 2.84
CA LEU A 201 -18.86 10.91 2.64
C LEU A 201 -19.35 9.80 1.71
N VAL A 202 -20.60 9.34 1.88
CA VAL A 202 -21.20 8.36 0.96
C VAL A 202 -21.34 8.93 -0.44
N THR A 203 -21.72 10.20 -0.58
CA THR A 203 -21.78 10.85 -1.89
C THR A 203 -20.40 10.86 -2.57
N LEU A 204 -19.33 11.16 -1.82
CA LEU A 204 -17.96 11.14 -2.33
C LEU A 204 -17.49 9.71 -2.67
N LEU A 205 -17.94 8.72 -1.88
CA LEU A 205 -17.65 7.30 -2.09
C LEU A 205 -18.13 6.83 -3.47
N HIS A 206 -19.31 7.28 -3.88
CA HIS A 206 -19.95 6.84 -5.12
C HIS A 206 -19.79 7.81 -6.30
N ILE A 207 -18.81 8.73 -6.23
CA ILE A 207 -18.49 9.58 -7.38
C ILE A 207 -18.13 8.67 -8.57
N PRO A 208 -18.80 8.82 -9.73
CA PRO A 208 -18.43 8.09 -10.93
C PRO A 208 -16.98 8.36 -11.27
N THR A 209 -16.19 7.30 -11.36
CA THR A 209 -14.86 7.41 -11.93
C THR A 209 -14.99 7.31 -13.43
N ASP A 210 -14.57 8.35 -14.15
CA ASP A 210 -14.34 8.23 -15.58
C ASP A 210 -13.41 7.03 -15.76
N GLY A 211 -13.88 6.01 -16.48
CA GLY A 211 -13.21 4.71 -16.58
C GLY A 211 -11.80 4.86 -17.16
N SER A 212 -10.80 5.06 -16.30
CA SER A 212 -9.40 4.87 -16.63
C SER A 212 -9.08 3.39 -16.44
N ASP A 213 -9.68 2.57 -17.30
CA ASP A 213 -9.18 1.23 -17.64
C ASP A 213 -7.85 1.39 -18.43
N GLU A 214 -6.81 1.89 -17.77
CA GLU A 214 -5.43 1.83 -18.29
C GLU A 214 -4.50 1.31 -17.19
N CYS A 215 -4.68 0.03 -16.85
CA CYS A 215 -3.61 -0.86 -16.42
C CYS A 215 -4.08 -2.32 -16.46
N SER A 216 -4.71 -2.74 -17.57
CA SER A 216 -4.73 -4.15 -17.94
C SER A 216 -3.71 -4.34 -19.05
N VAL A 217 -2.55 -4.87 -18.70
CA VAL A 217 -1.59 -5.39 -19.67
C VAL A 217 -2.31 -6.53 -20.40
N SER A 218 -2.73 -6.26 -21.63
CA SER A 218 -3.27 -7.26 -22.53
C SER A 218 -2.16 -8.26 -22.88
N SER A 219 -2.10 -9.38 -22.16
CA SER A 219 -1.36 -10.57 -22.57
C SER A 219 -2.09 -11.22 -23.75
N ASN A 220 -1.76 -10.80 -24.97
CA ASN A 220 -2.06 -11.56 -26.18
C ASN A 220 -0.81 -11.66 -27.05
N GLY A 221 0.07 -12.57 -26.67
CA GLY A 221 1.13 -13.10 -27.51
C GLY A 221 0.97 -14.61 -27.59
N SER A 222 0.11 -15.09 -28.49
CA SER A 222 0.07 -16.50 -28.87
C SER A 222 1.39 -16.87 -29.55
N VAL A 223 2.27 -17.55 -28.83
CA VAL A 223 3.39 -18.26 -29.45
C VAL A 223 2.80 -19.54 -30.07
N LYS A 224 2.73 -19.57 -31.40
CA LYS A 224 2.48 -20.82 -32.14
C LYS A 224 3.74 -21.69 -32.06
N GLU A 225 3.58 -22.91 -31.58
CA GLU A 225 4.56 -23.98 -31.73
C GLU A 225 4.75 -24.31 -33.23
N PRO A 226 5.97 -24.58 -33.71
CA PRO A 226 6.16 -25.15 -35.04
C PRO A 226 5.88 -26.66 -35.00
N GLU A 227 4.92 -27.09 -35.82
CA GLU A 227 4.68 -28.50 -36.15
C GLU A 227 5.89 -29.05 -36.91
N CYS A 228 6.49 -30.13 -36.39
CA CYS A 228 7.47 -30.94 -37.11
C CYS A 228 6.73 -31.87 -38.06
N GLU A 229 6.81 -31.60 -39.37
CA GLU A 229 6.50 -32.60 -40.40
C GLU A 229 7.76 -33.43 -40.73
N SER A 230 7.56 -34.75 -40.81
CA SER A 230 8.54 -35.78 -41.19
C SER A 230 8.80 -35.86 -42.68
#